data_AF-A0A8H7WQK7-F1
#
_entry.id   AF-A0A8H7WQK7-F1
#
_cell.length_a   1.000
_cell.length_b   1.000
_cell.length_c   1.000
_cell.angle_alpha   90.00
_cell.angle_beta   90.00
_cell.angle_gamma   90.00
#
_symmetry.space_group_name_H-M   'P 1'
#
loop_
_entity.id
_entity.type
_entity.pdbx_description
1 polymer ?
#
loop_
_entity_poly.entity_id
_entity_poly.type
_entity_poly.pdbx_seq_one_letter_code
_entity_poly.pdbx_strand_id
1 'polypeptide(L)'
;MEDAIRPTKQVFKAMYERGFRTWYSLYEMTLAETDSSHPWQTCPFEAENPILSYPPFPPNLILDKSFSNTILARGQTIWGTTSAATEQINCDRGLDSNLDLPSFKKNFTIQVAADRPVILDIWETQNGCSGCEFWECWHMGGEENGEKVHIAVLVLAWTYILSARWAEIIPGVHGIEYSDFQVQWRNEEMSTGETVVDLGDVDDGAARWWAAVLAANGGWSATILNDKGNTLHSPWYTKIESKRSLTLSRDSGPFEFPPHSSPVSFVTALSYLSSYIEYHNVAEQSHAALGAASLVPVARWENRRVILPIPRTLQKSQPGPNIIDISKASKCRSDPKRLDNLLTLSCNVLGIKSLLNSIFFEPGVESNICGAWLQGTFEFFDSDALHDENENALFRVLVKRDPALAFLWLGAFMTGAQKRALQEARQGWWKIGLNTAAWTGRLFPLYKSQLQNRVIGMSLDPGLG
;
A
#
# COMPACT_ATOMS: atom_id res chain seq x y z
N MET A 1 23.04 -7.82 -44.67
CA MET A 1 21.60 -7.72 -44.38
C MET A 1 21.51 -7.50 -42.88
N GLU A 2 21.26 -6.26 -42.45
CA GLU A 2 21.10 -5.97 -41.02
C GLU A 2 19.84 -6.67 -40.52
N ASP A 3 19.96 -7.40 -39.41
CA ASP A 3 18.84 -8.09 -38.77
C ASP A 3 17.91 -7.01 -38.19
N ALA A 4 16.75 -6.80 -38.83
CA ALA A 4 15.78 -5.75 -38.47
C ALA A 4 15.29 -5.84 -37.02
N ILE A 5 15.46 -6.99 -36.37
CA ILE A 5 15.05 -7.21 -34.97
C ILE A 5 16.19 -6.85 -34.01
N ARG A 6 17.45 -7.01 -34.42
CA ARG A 6 18.61 -6.72 -33.57
C ARG A 6 19.01 -5.24 -33.68
N PRO A 7 18.85 -4.44 -32.62
CA PRO A 7 19.30 -3.07 -32.64
C PRO A 7 20.81 -3.02 -32.86
N THR A 8 21.26 -2.06 -33.67
CA THR A 8 22.70 -1.84 -33.87
C THR A 8 23.34 -1.37 -32.56
N LYS A 9 24.66 -1.53 -32.42
CA LYS A 9 25.39 -1.10 -31.21
C LYS A 9 25.18 0.39 -30.89
N GLN A 10 25.05 1.23 -31.94
CA GLN A 10 24.81 2.66 -31.77
C GLN A 10 23.41 2.94 -31.20
N VAL A 11 22.38 2.28 -31.74
CA VAL A 11 21.00 2.43 -31.26
C VAL A 11 20.89 1.90 -29.83
N PHE A 12 21.52 0.77 -29.54
CA PHE A 12 21.59 0.22 -28.18
C PHE A 12 22.23 1.22 -27.20
N LYS A 13 23.41 1.75 -27.53
CA LYS A 13 24.11 2.74 -26.70
C LYS A 13 23.28 4.00 -26.48
N ALA A 14 22.64 4.52 -27.53
CA ALA A 14 21.77 5.69 -27.42
C ALA A 14 20.57 5.43 -26.50
N MET A 15 19.96 4.24 -26.58
CA MET A 15 18.83 3.88 -25.72
C MET A 15 19.25 3.68 -24.25
N TYR A 16 20.43 3.09 -24.03
CA TYR A 16 21.04 3.01 -22.71
C TYR A 16 21.25 4.40 -22.11
N GLU A 17 21.88 5.31 -22.86
CA GLU A 17 22.13 6.68 -22.43
C GLU A 17 20.83 7.46 -22.17
N ARG A 18 19.79 7.22 -22.98
CA ARG A 18 18.45 7.78 -22.76
C ARG A 18 17.86 7.31 -21.43
N GLY A 19 17.99 6.01 -21.12
CA GLY A 19 17.59 5.43 -19.84
C GLY A 19 18.25 6.14 -18.67
N PHE A 20 19.58 6.15 -18.65
CA PHE A 20 20.37 6.80 -17.60
C PHE A 20 20.00 8.27 -17.40
N ARG A 21 20.00 9.05 -18.48
CA ARG A 21 19.72 10.50 -18.43
C ARG A 21 18.32 10.83 -17.97
N THR A 22 17.33 10.01 -18.32
CA THR A 22 15.95 10.28 -17.90
C THR A 22 15.83 10.22 -16.37
N TRP A 23 16.39 9.20 -15.74
CA TRP A 23 16.34 9.07 -14.29
C TRP A 23 17.26 10.04 -13.57
N TYR A 24 18.45 10.29 -14.11
CA TYR A 24 19.37 11.32 -13.59
C TYR A 24 18.72 12.71 -13.60
N SER A 25 17.98 13.07 -14.66
CA SER A 25 17.29 14.37 -14.72
C SER A 25 16.21 14.52 -13.65
N LEU A 26 15.50 13.43 -13.30
CA LEU A 26 14.53 13.44 -12.21
C LEU A 26 15.22 13.66 -10.87
N TYR A 27 16.39 13.06 -10.69
CA TYR A 27 17.20 13.24 -9.50
C TYR A 27 17.72 14.68 -9.37
N GLU A 28 18.20 15.31 -10.44
CA GLU A 28 18.57 16.73 -10.42
C GLU A 28 17.38 17.63 -10.01
N MET A 29 16.15 17.30 -10.44
CA MET A 29 14.95 18.01 -9.97
C MET A 29 14.74 17.85 -8.47
N THR A 30 15.04 16.68 -7.89
CA THR A 30 14.92 16.47 -6.44
C THR A 30 15.97 17.23 -5.64
N LEU A 31 17.16 17.47 -6.20
CA LEU A 31 18.21 18.27 -5.56
C LEU A 31 17.89 19.77 -5.56
N ALA A 32 17.20 20.25 -6.60
CA ALA A 32 16.77 21.65 -6.69
C ALA A 32 15.65 22.02 -5.69
N GLU A 33 14.99 21.02 -5.10
CA GLU A 33 13.96 21.20 -4.08
C GLU A 33 14.61 21.37 -2.70
N THR A 34 14.69 22.63 -2.25
CA THR A 34 15.18 23.02 -0.91
C THR A 34 14.33 22.51 0.26
N ASP A 35 13.21 21.85 -0.02
CA ASP A 35 12.32 21.35 1.02
C ASP A 35 12.89 20.07 1.65
N SER A 36 13.35 20.21 2.90
CA SER A 36 13.64 19.13 3.83
C SER A 36 12.36 18.51 4.44
N SER A 37 11.22 18.65 3.76
CA SER A 37 9.93 18.16 4.25
C SER A 37 9.88 16.64 4.23
N HIS A 38 9.21 16.07 5.22
CA HIS A 38 9.13 14.62 5.42
C HIS A 38 8.47 13.92 4.19
N PRO A 39 8.79 12.64 3.90
CA PRO A 39 8.19 11.89 2.78
C PRO A 39 6.66 11.91 2.74
N TRP A 40 6.03 11.90 3.91
CA TRP A 40 4.58 11.91 4.04
C TRP A 40 3.97 13.31 3.88
N GLN A 41 4.77 14.38 3.96
CA GLN A 41 4.37 15.76 3.64
C GLN A 41 4.38 16.00 2.14
N THR A 42 5.30 15.37 1.42
CA THR A 42 5.47 15.49 -0.03
C THR A 42 4.54 14.59 -0.84
N CYS A 43 3.86 13.64 -0.19
CA CYS A 43 2.96 12.67 -0.82
C CYS A 43 1.51 12.81 -0.33
N PRO A 44 0.82 13.94 -0.57
CA PRO A 44 -0.58 14.07 -0.22
C PRO A 44 -1.38 12.99 -0.96
N PHE A 45 -2.14 12.19 -0.22
CA PHE A 45 -3.09 11.26 -0.82
C PHE A 45 -4.28 12.05 -1.36
N GLU A 46 -4.13 12.54 -2.58
CA GLU A 46 -5.13 13.39 -3.20
C GLU A 46 -6.43 12.63 -3.45
N ALA A 47 -7.55 13.33 -3.22
CA ALA A 47 -8.89 12.84 -3.45
C ALA A 47 -9.14 12.37 -4.90
N GLU A 48 -8.34 12.85 -5.85
CA GLU A 48 -8.44 12.59 -7.28
C GLU A 48 -7.39 11.58 -7.77
N ASN A 49 -6.69 10.89 -6.87
CA ASN A 49 -5.65 9.94 -7.25
C ASN A 49 -6.24 8.80 -8.13
N PRO A 50 -5.71 8.54 -9.35
CA PRO A 50 -6.20 7.50 -10.25
C PRO A 50 -6.27 6.08 -9.66
N ILE A 51 -5.48 5.79 -8.63
CA ILE A 51 -5.53 4.53 -7.88
C ILE A 51 -6.93 4.32 -7.25
N LEU A 52 -7.59 5.42 -6.87
CA LEU A 52 -8.95 5.40 -6.30
C LEU A 52 -10.04 5.10 -7.35
N SER A 53 -9.70 5.01 -8.64
CA SER A 53 -10.63 4.53 -9.68
C SER A 53 -10.73 3.00 -9.74
N TYR A 54 -9.92 2.28 -8.95
CA TYR A 54 -9.99 0.83 -8.86
C TYR A 54 -11.38 0.37 -8.37
N PRO A 55 -12.02 -0.60 -9.03
CA PRO A 55 -13.38 -1.00 -8.66
C PRO A 55 -13.41 -1.68 -7.27
N PRO A 56 -14.43 -1.41 -6.44
CA PRO A 56 -14.61 -2.11 -5.18
C PRO A 56 -15.12 -3.53 -5.42
N PHE A 57 -15.03 -4.40 -4.41
CA PHE A 57 -15.67 -5.71 -4.45
C PHE A 57 -17.18 -5.57 -4.68
N PRO A 58 -17.77 -6.31 -5.64
CA PRO A 58 -19.21 -6.35 -5.81
C PRO A 58 -19.90 -7.08 -4.64
N PRO A 59 -21.18 -6.78 -4.37
CA PRO A 59 -21.93 -7.41 -3.27
C PRO A 59 -22.11 -8.92 -3.45
N ASN A 60 -22.15 -9.43 -4.68
CA ASN A 60 -22.34 -10.85 -4.99
C ASN A 60 -21.02 -11.51 -5.36
N LEU A 61 -20.06 -11.49 -4.44
CA LEU A 61 -18.73 -12.03 -4.67
C LEU A 61 -18.73 -13.57 -4.67
N ILE A 62 -18.26 -14.17 -5.76
CA ILE A 62 -18.09 -15.63 -5.84
C ILE A 62 -16.74 -16.01 -5.26
N LEU A 63 -16.79 -16.76 -4.15
CA LEU A 63 -15.63 -17.22 -3.41
C LEU A 63 -15.33 -18.68 -3.73
N ASP A 64 -14.10 -18.94 -4.11
CA ASP A 64 -13.53 -20.28 -4.19
C ASP A 64 -12.83 -20.62 -2.88
N LYS A 65 -13.49 -21.50 -2.12
CA LYS A 65 -13.09 -21.94 -0.77
C LYS A 65 -12.46 -23.35 -0.78
N SER A 66 -12.09 -23.86 -1.95
CA SER A 66 -11.54 -25.22 -2.11
C SER A 66 -10.08 -25.36 -1.62
N PHE A 67 -9.34 -24.26 -1.52
CA PHE A 67 -7.93 -24.25 -1.12
C PHE A 67 -7.76 -24.27 0.40
N SER A 68 -6.73 -24.99 0.88
CA SER A 68 -6.49 -25.16 2.31
C SER A 68 -5.88 -23.92 2.97
N ASN A 69 -5.21 -23.06 2.21
CA ASN A 69 -4.39 -21.96 2.72
C ASN A 69 -4.86 -20.56 2.27
N THR A 70 -5.89 -20.47 1.43
CA THR A 70 -6.40 -19.19 0.90
C THR A 70 -7.83 -19.33 0.41
N ILE A 71 -8.54 -18.20 0.30
CA ILE A 71 -9.81 -18.11 -0.44
C ILE A 71 -9.60 -17.13 -1.58
N LEU A 72 -10.09 -17.49 -2.76
CA LEU A 72 -9.97 -16.69 -3.97
C LEU A 72 -11.33 -16.10 -4.36
N ALA A 73 -11.38 -14.81 -4.62
CA ALA A 73 -12.46 -14.21 -5.40
C ALA A 73 -12.15 -14.41 -6.88
N ARG A 74 -13.08 -14.99 -7.64
CA ARG A 74 -12.93 -15.22 -9.09
C ARG A 74 -13.69 -14.15 -9.86
N GLY A 75 -13.12 -13.69 -10.98
CA GLY A 75 -13.79 -12.76 -11.88
C GLY A 75 -13.35 -12.91 -13.32
N GLN A 76 -14.10 -12.26 -14.21
CA GLN A 76 -13.83 -12.25 -15.65
C GLN A 76 -13.86 -10.80 -16.17
N THR A 77 -12.92 -10.47 -17.05
CA THR A 77 -12.90 -9.21 -17.80
C THR A 77 -13.04 -9.46 -19.29
N ILE A 78 -13.67 -8.53 -20.01
CA ILE A 78 -13.89 -8.61 -21.45
C ILE A 78 -13.08 -7.50 -22.12
N TRP A 79 -12.32 -7.86 -23.15
CA TRP A 79 -11.41 -6.98 -23.87
C TRP A 79 -11.65 -7.10 -25.37
N GLY A 80 -12.09 -6.05 -26.07
CA GLY A 80 -12.02 -5.94 -27.54
C GLY A 80 -11.28 -4.69 -28.05
N THR A 81 -11.59 -4.26 -29.26
CA THR A 81 -11.18 -2.99 -29.90
C THR A 81 -12.30 -1.95 -29.89
N THR A 82 -11.96 -0.67 -29.95
CA THR A 82 -12.95 0.44 -29.90
C THR A 82 -13.89 0.44 -31.13
N SER A 83 -13.50 -0.18 -32.25
CA SER A 83 -14.35 -0.35 -33.45
C SER A 83 -15.64 -1.14 -33.15
N ALA A 84 -15.55 -2.19 -32.33
CA ALA A 84 -16.69 -3.06 -32.01
C ALA A 84 -17.70 -2.46 -31.01
N ALA A 85 -17.39 -1.33 -30.37
CA ALA A 85 -18.27 -0.67 -29.39
C ALA A 85 -18.88 0.65 -29.90
N THR A 86 -18.48 1.09 -31.10
CA THR A 86 -18.84 2.41 -31.64
C THR A 86 -19.36 2.26 -33.06
N GLU A 87 -20.58 1.74 -33.21
CA GLU A 87 -21.34 1.86 -34.48
C GLU A 87 -21.77 3.33 -34.78
N GLN A 88 -21.21 4.35 -34.11
CA GLN A 88 -21.73 5.72 -34.20
C GLN A 88 -20.73 6.87 -34.04
N ILE A 89 -19.43 6.68 -34.31
CA ILE A 89 -18.52 7.83 -34.47
C ILE A 89 -17.70 7.65 -35.75
N ASN A 90 -18.18 8.30 -36.82
CA ASN A 90 -17.44 8.50 -38.06
C ASN A 90 -16.18 9.34 -37.78
N CYS A 91 -15.01 8.72 -37.87
CA CYS A 91 -13.74 9.41 -37.91
C CYS A 91 -13.11 9.18 -39.30
N ASP A 92 -13.34 10.13 -40.20
CA ASP A 92 -12.63 10.26 -41.49
C ASP A 92 -11.15 10.58 -41.25
N ARG A 93 -10.29 9.56 -41.07
CA ARG A 93 -8.85 9.65 -41.39
C ARG A 93 -8.34 8.29 -41.86
N GLY A 94 -7.98 8.21 -43.14
CA GLY A 94 -7.52 7.01 -43.83
C GLY A 94 -6.18 6.45 -43.33
N LEU A 95 -6.24 5.67 -42.25
CA LEU A 95 -5.22 4.69 -41.88
C LEU A 95 -5.94 3.34 -41.70
N ASP A 96 -5.48 2.32 -42.43
CA ASP A 96 -6.04 0.96 -42.54
C ASP A 96 -6.96 0.54 -41.37
N SER A 97 -8.27 0.68 -41.59
CA SER A 97 -9.34 0.46 -40.60
C SER A 97 -9.70 -1.02 -40.36
N ASN A 98 -8.78 -1.95 -40.65
CA ASN A 98 -9.07 -3.40 -40.68
C ASN A 98 -8.38 -4.23 -39.57
N LEU A 99 -7.96 -3.61 -38.46
CA LEU A 99 -7.55 -4.35 -37.27
C LEU A 99 -8.74 -4.61 -36.34
N ASP A 100 -9.69 -5.41 -36.83
CA ASP A 100 -10.73 -6.02 -35.98
C ASP A 100 -10.11 -7.17 -35.18
N LEU A 101 -9.41 -6.83 -34.09
CA LEU A 101 -8.99 -7.82 -33.10
C LEU A 101 -10.24 -8.31 -32.36
N PRO A 102 -10.50 -9.63 -32.34
CA PRO A 102 -11.69 -10.19 -31.71
C PRO A 102 -11.68 -9.90 -30.20
N SER A 103 -12.86 -9.66 -29.64
CA SER A 103 -12.96 -9.53 -28.19
C SER A 103 -12.60 -10.85 -27.51
N PHE A 104 -11.75 -10.80 -26.49
CA PHE A 104 -11.41 -11.95 -25.67
C PHE A 104 -11.84 -11.74 -24.21
N LYS A 105 -12.10 -12.86 -23.55
CA LYS A 105 -12.41 -12.92 -22.13
C LYS A 105 -11.15 -13.32 -21.36
N LYS A 106 -10.89 -12.67 -20.23
CA LYS A 106 -9.76 -12.98 -19.34
C LYS A 106 -10.27 -13.23 -17.93
N ASN A 107 -10.05 -14.44 -17.43
CA ASN A 107 -10.30 -14.75 -16.04
C ASN A 107 -9.18 -14.19 -15.16
N PHE A 108 -9.53 -13.77 -13.94
CA PHE A 108 -8.57 -13.35 -12.94
C PHE A 108 -9.06 -13.73 -11.54
N THR A 109 -8.13 -13.75 -10.59
CA THR A 109 -8.40 -14.13 -9.21
C THR A 109 -7.74 -13.15 -8.25
N ILE A 110 -8.41 -12.86 -7.15
CA ILE A 110 -7.89 -12.03 -6.05
C ILE A 110 -7.88 -12.88 -4.77
N GLN A 111 -6.78 -12.88 -4.03
CA GLN A 111 -6.73 -13.53 -2.71
C GLN A 111 -7.47 -12.67 -1.69
N VAL A 112 -8.52 -13.22 -1.09
CA VAL A 112 -9.34 -12.51 -0.11
C VAL A 112 -9.21 -13.04 1.31
N ALA A 113 -8.56 -14.19 1.51
CA ALA A 113 -8.22 -14.70 2.84
C ALA A 113 -6.93 -15.54 2.80
N ALA A 114 -6.27 -15.71 3.94
CA ALA A 114 -5.02 -16.47 4.06
C ALA A 114 -4.88 -17.20 5.40
N ASP A 115 -4.06 -18.25 5.44
CA ASP A 115 -3.82 -19.08 6.62
C ASP A 115 -2.75 -18.53 7.59
N ARG A 116 -2.01 -17.50 7.18
CA ARG A 116 -0.88 -16.98 7.94
C ARG A 116 -0.96 -15.47 8.15
N PRO A 117 -0.65 -14.98 9.36
CA PRO A 117 -0.52 -13.56 9.64
C PRO A 117 0.75 -12.99 9.00
N VAL A 118 0.77 -11.67 8.82
CA VAL A 118 2.01 -10.93 8.60
C VAL A 118 2.62 -10.58 9.94
N ILE A 119 3.92 -10.84 10.10
CA ILE A 119 4.66 -10.44 11.29
C ILE A 119 5.10 -8.99 11.13
N LEU A 120 4.66 -8.14 12.05
CA LEU A 120 5.13 -6.77 12.20
C LEU A 120 6.20 -6.77 13.30
N ASP A 121 7.44 -6.52 12.89
CA ASP A 121 8.59 -6.42 13.79
C ASP A 121 8.78 -4.95 14.19
N ILE A 122 8.55 -4.62 15.46
CA ILE A 122 8.74 -3.27 15.99
C ILE A 122 10.16 -3.19 16.56
N TRP A 123 11.03 -2.48 15.84
CA TRP A 123 12.47 -2.52 16.06
C TRP A 123 13.05 -1.17 16.51
N GLU A 124 14.12 -1.26 17.31
CA GLU A 124 14.93 -0.12 17.78
C GLU A 124 16.04 0.15 16.78
N THR A 125 16.03 1.30 16.11
CA THR A 125 17.10 1.73 15.21
C THR A 125 18.46 1.64 15.90
N GLN A 126 19.18 0.57 15.58
CA GLN A 126 20.59 0.39 15.89
C GLN A 126 21.30 0.25 14.56
N ASN A 127 22.34 1.05 14.38
CA ASN A 127 23.14 1.12 13.17
C ASN A 127 23.43 -0.27 12.58
N GLY A 128 23.06 -0.49 11.31
CA GLY A 128 23.48 -1.65 10.53
C GLY A 128 22.46 -2.77 10.37
N CYS A 129 21.17 -2.57 10.69
CA CYS A 129 20.14 -3.55 10.35
C CYS A 129 19.70 -3.39 8.88
N SER A 130 19.97 -4.42 8.06
CA SER A 130 19.58 -4.43 6.65
C SER A 130 18.05 -4.40 6.52
N GLY A 131 17.49 -3.23 6.19
CA GLY A 131 16.03 -3.02 6.06
C GLY A 131 15.46 -1.88 6.93
N CYS A 132 16.24 -1.27 7.81
CA CYS A 132 15.86 -0.02 8.48
C CYS A 132 16.54 1.22 7.88
N GLU A 133 17.30 1.07 6.80
CA GLU A 133 17.97 2.16 6.06
C GLU A 133 17.02 3.31 5.79
N PHE A 134 15.82 3.05 5.24
CA PHE A 134 14.77 4.05 5.11
C PHE A 134 14.57 4.81 6.43
N TRP A 135 14.19 4.14 7.51
CA TRP A 135 13.95 4.74 8.83
C TRP A 135 15.17 5.49 9.39
N GLU A 136 16.38 4.96 9.23
CA GLU A 136 17.64 5.54 9.71
C GLU A 136 17.98 6.86 9.00
N CYS A 137 17.70 7.00 7.69
CA CYS A 137 17.78 8.27 6.95
C CYS A 137 17.03 9.39 7.68
N TRP A 138 15.90 9.03 8.29
CA TRP A 138 14.93 9.95 8.86
C TRP A 138 15.19 10.22 10.35
N HIS A 139 15.91 9.34 11.03
CA HIS A 139 16.24 9.48 12.45
C HIS A 139 17.39 10.47 12.72
N MET A 140 18.31 10.67 11.77
CA MET A 140 19.50 11.54 11.96
C MET A 140 19.20 13.05 12.02
N GLY A 141 17.96 13.48 11.75
CA GLY A 141 17.53 14.88 11.93
C GLY A 141 16.66 15.14 13.17
N GLY A 142 16.30 14.09 13.92
CA GLY A 142 15.19 14.15 14.88
C GLY A 142 15.54 14.00 16.36
N GLU A 143 16.76 13.58 16.72
CA GLU A 143 17.13 13.44 18.14
C GLU A 143 17.22 14.81 18.86
N GLU A 144 17.53 15.89 18.14
CA GLU A 144 17.58 17.24 18.71
C GLU A 144 16.19 17.91 18.83
N ASN A 145 15.16 17.44 18.10
CA ASN A 145 13.83 18.10 18.05
C ASN A 145 12.69 17.33 18.74
N GLY A 146 12.88 16.11 19.23
CA GLY A 146 11.84 15.39 19.97
C GLY A 146 10.58 15.06 19.14
N GLU A 147 10.73 14.82 17.82
CA GLU A 147 9.60 14.51 16.94
C GLU A 147 8.92 13.18 17.33
N LYS A 148 7.58 13.19 17.36
CA LYS A 148 6.77 12.02 17.75
C LYS A 148 6.57 11.07 16.57
N VAL A 149 6.86 9.79 16.78
CA VAL A 149 6.70 8.74 15.75
C VAL A 149 5.54 7.83 16.13
N HIS A 150 4.48 7.83 15.31
CA HIS A 150 3.23 7.08 15.57
C HIS A 150 2.94 6.01 14.50
N ILE A 151 3.83 5.84 13.51
CA ILE A 151 3.61 4.97 12.34
C ILE A 151 3.19 3.55 12.73
N ALA A 152 3.88 2.87 13.65
CA ALA A 152 3.54 1.50 13.99
C ALA A 152 2.14 1.37 14.61
N VAL A 153 1.76 2.30 15.50
CA VAL A 153 0.42 2.37 16.10
C VAL A 153 -0.64 2.60 15.03
N LEU A 154 -0.38 3.52 14.10
CA LEU A 154 -1.31 3.86 13.02
C LEU A 154 -1.46 2.71 12.01
N VAL A 155 -0.38 1.99 11.67
CA VAL A 155 -0.43 0.81 10.79
C VAL A 155 -1.31 -0.27 11.41
N LEU A 156 -1.13 -0.56 12.71
CA LEU A 156 -1.94 -1.54 13.45
C LEU A 156 -3.42 -1.16 13.50
N ALA A 157 -3.73 0.12 13.71
CA ALA A 157 -5.11 0.61 13.65
C ALA A 157 -5.72 0.43 12.25
N TRP A 158 -4.97 0.76 11.19
CA TRP A 158 -5.44 0.57 9.82
C TRP A 158 -5.63 -0.90 9.44
N THR A 159 -4.77 -1.82 9.91
CA THR A 159 -4.96 -3.24 9.63
C THR A 159 -6.23 -3.81 10.29
N TYR A 160 -6.58 -3.33 11.49
CA TYR A 160 -7.88 -3.62 12.10
C TYR A 160 -9.02 -3.07 11.25
N ILE A 161 -8.98 -1.79 10.89
CA ILE A 161 -10.05 -1.11 10.15
C ILE A 161 -10.30 -1.78 8.80
N LEU A 162 -9.25 -2.10 8.05
CA LEU A 162 -9.35 -2.83 6.77
C LEU A 162 -9.92 -4.24 6.98
N SER A 163 -9.55 -4.92 8.06
CA SER A 163 -10.12 -6.24 8.41
C SER A 163 -11.59 -6.18 8.83
N ALA A 164 -12.00 -5.12 9.53
CA ALA A 164 -13.38 -4.88 9.92
C ALA A 164 -14.24 -4.64 8.69
N ARG A 165 -13.77 -3.77 7.79
CA ARG A 165 -14.46 -3.50 6.53
C ARG A 165 -14.52 -4.73 5.62
N TRP A 166 -13.46 -5.51 5.59
CA TRP A 166 -13.42 -6.80 4.90
C TRP A 166 -14.47 -7.77 5.44
N ALA A 167 -14.64 -7.86 6.76
CA ALA A 167 -15.65 -8.73 7.37
C ALA A 167 -17.09 -8.29 7.08
N GLU A 168 -17.32 -7.00 6.85
CA GLU A 168 -18.64 -6.46 6.45
C GLU A 168 -18.96 -6.75 4.96
N ILE A 169 -17.95 -6.79 4.09
CA ILE A 169 -18.13 -6.89 2.63
C ILE A 169 -18.07 -8.34 2.13
N ILE A 170 -17.18 -9.17 2.70
CA ILE A 170 -16.91 -10.50 2.16
C ILE A 170 -17.95 -11.51 2.69
N PRO A 171 -18.66 -12.24 1.81
CA PRO A 171 -19.72 -13.13 2.23
C PRO A 171 -19.19 -14.35 3.00
N GLY A 172 -19.84 -14.66 4.13
CA GLY A 172 -19.54 -15.84 4.94
C GLY A 172 -18.36 -15.68 5.91
N VAL A 173 -17.96 -14.45 6.21
CA VAL A 173 -17.00 -14.13 7.29
C VAL A 173 -17.71 -14.17 8.65
N HIS A 174 -17.05 -14.74 9.67
CA HIS A 174 -17.51 -14.79 11.04
C HIS A 174 -17.13 -13.51 11.80
N GLY A 175 -17.51 -12.34 11.28
CA GLY A 175 -17.24 -11.04 11.93
C GLY A 175 -15.80 -10.81 12.38
N ILE A 176 -15.62 -9.84 13.28
CA ILE A 176 -14.41 -9.72 14.11
C ILE A 176 -14.72 -10.37 15.47
N GLU A 177 -13.71 -10.96 16.10
CA GLU A 177 -13.74 -11.44 17.47
C GLU A 177 -12.53 -10.90 18.25
N TYR A 178 -12.74 -10.56 19.53
CA TYR A 178 -11.65 -10.23 20.44
C TYR A 178 -11.14 -11.47 21.15
N SER A 179 -9.82 -11.52 21.34
CA SER A 179 -9.20 -12.51 22.21
C SER A 179 -8.99 -11.93 23.61
N ASP A 180 -8.53 -12.79 24.52
CA ASP A 180 -8.12 -12.41 25.87
C ASP A 180 -6.78 -11.65 25.88
N PHE A 181 -6.06 -11.63 24.74
CA PHE A 181 -4.79 -10.91 24.65
C PHE A 181 -5.03 -9.41 24.56
N GLN A 182 -4.40 -8.67 25.46
CA GLN A 182 -4.50 -7.23 25.56
C GLN A 182 -3.11 -6.65 25.85
N VAL A 183 -2.88 -5.44 25.38
CA VAL A 183 -1.71 -4.66 25.79
C VAL A 183 -1.85 -4.23 27.25
N GLN A 184 -0.72 -4.10 27.95
CA GLN A 184 -0.73 -3.68 29.35
C GLN A 184 -1.00 -2.17 29.47
N TRP A 185 -1.69 -1.80 30.54
CA TRP A 185 -1.87 -0.40 30.92
C TRP A 185 -0.70 0.06 31.79
N ARG A 186 -0.31 1.32 31.63
CA ARG A 186 0.74 1.93 32.44
C ARG A 186 0.34 1.87 33.92
N ASN A 187 1.15 1.19 34.72
CA ASN A 187 1.11 1.25 36.18
C ASN A 187 2.18 2.23 36.69
N GLU A 188 2.09 2.67 37.95
CA GLU A 188 3.05 3.63 38.54
C GLU A 188 4.48 3.07 38.65
N GLU A 189 4.65 1.74 38.64
CA GLU A 189 5.94 1.06 38.67
C GLU A 189 6.52 0.89 37.25
N MET A 190 7.34 1.86 36.82
CA MET A 190 8.02 1.82 35.52
C MET A 190 9.05 0.68 35.46
N SER A 191 8.85 -0.28 34.56
CA SER A 191 9.92 -1.19 34.16
C SER A 191 10.79 -0.55 33.07
N THR A 192 12.11 -0.74 33.14
CA THR A 192 13.06 -0.20 32.15
C THR A 192 12.87 -0.91 30.81
N GLY A 193 12.38 -0.20 29.79
CA GLY A 193 12.22 -0.72 28.43
C GLY A 193 10.81 -0.65 27.84
N GLU A 194 9.84 -0.07 28.55
CA GLU A 194 8.48 0.12 28.04
C GLU A 194 8.36 1.33 27.12
N THR A 195 7.64 1.16 26.01
CA THR A 195 7.20 2.24 25.15
C THR A 195 5.74 2.54 25.43
N VAL A 196 5.46 3.70 26.01
CA VAL A 196 4.09 4.10 26.29
C VAL A 196 3.48 4.75 25.06
N VAL A 197 2.21 4.44 24.80
CA VAL A 197 1.36 5.10 23.81
C VAL A 197 0.26 5.84 24.56
N ASP A 198 0.33 7.17 24.50
CA ASP A 198 -0.69 8.04 25.09
C ASP A 198 -1.92 8.12 24.20
N LEU A 199 -3.11 7.82 24.75
CA LEU A 199 -4.38 7.89 24.05
C LEU A 199 -5.13 9.22 24.30
N GLY A 200 -4.74 9.99 25.32
CA GLY A 200 -5.49 11.17 25.77
C GLY A 200 -6.78 10.82 26.52
N ASP A 201 -7.79 11.68 26.41
CA ASP A 201 -9.12 11.46 26.98
C ASP A 201 -9.99 10.63 26.03
N VAL A 202 -10.08 9.32 26.30
CA VAL A 202 -10.81 8.37 25.48
C VAL A 202 -11.81 7.58 26.32
N ASP A 203 -12.96 7.26 25.72
CA ASP A 203 -13.95 6.40 26.36
C ASP A 203 -13.46 4.96 26.55
N ASP A 204 -14.18 4.22 27.39
CA ASP A 204 -13.88 2.83 27.74
C ASP A 204 -13.91 1.88 26.52
N GLY A 205 -14.72 2.18 25.51
CA GLY A 205 -14.79 1.41 24.26
C GLY A 205 -13.56 1.61 23.39
N ALA A 206 -13.10 2.86 23.24
CA ALA A 206 -11.88 3.23 22.55
C ALA A 206 -10.65 2.65 23.25
N ALA A 207 -10.61 2.74 24.58
CA ALA A 207 -9.57 2.14 25.42
C ALA A 207 -9.47 0.62 25.18
N ARG A 208 -10.60 -0.09 25.21
CA ARG A 208 -10.64 -1.54 24.93
C ARG A 208 -10.21 -1.89 23.51
N TRP A 209 -10.62 -1.08 22.53
CA TRP A 209 -10.25 -1.27 21.11
C TRP A 209 -8.74 -1.12 20.91
N TRP A 210 -8.14 -0.03 21.41
CA TRP A 210 -6.68 0.17 21.36
C TRP A 210 -5.93 -0.95 22.07
N ALA A 211 -6.47 -1.45 23.18
CA ALA A 211 -5.88 -2.56 23.90
C ALA A 211 -5.86 -3.88 23.10
N ALA A 212 -6.90 -4.13 22.28
CA ALA A 212 -6.91 -5.25 21.34
C ALA A 212 -5.94 -5.05 20.17
N VAL A 213 -5.95 -3.85 19.58
CA VAL A 213 -5.18 -3.52 18.37
C VAL A 213 -3.67 -3.63 18.61
N LEU A 214 -3.19 -3.19 19.79
CA LEU A 214 -1.76 -3.17 20.13
C LEU A 214 -1.28 -4.43 20.88
N ALA A 215 -2.13 -5.44 21.04
CA ALA A 215 -1.77 -6.66 21.76
C ALA A 215 -0.77 -7.53 20.96
N ALA A 216 0.35 -7.90 21.59
CA ALA A 216 1.44 -8.63 20.93
C ALA A 216 0.99 -9.97 20.31
N ASN A 217 0.18 -10.72 21.05
CA ASN A 217 -0.24 -12.08 20.69
C ASN A 217 -1.53 -12.14 19.85
N GLY A 218 -1.99 -11.00 19.31
CA GLY A 218 -3.20 -10.90 18.49
C GLY A 218 -4.46 -10.74 19.34
N GLY A 219 -4.78 -9.50 19.71
CA GLY A 219 -5.94 -9.14 20.54
C GLY A 219 -7.30 -9.20 19.84
N TRP A 220 -7.29 -9.42 18.53
CA TRP A 220 -8.45 -9.52 17.67
C TRP A 220 -8.18 -10.47 16.51
N SER A 221 -9.24 -11.00 15.89
CA SER A 221 -9.13 -11.74 14.64
C SER A 221 -10.39 -11.56 13.79
N ALA A 222 -10.24 -11.61 12.47
CA ALA A 222 -11.34 -11.63 11.51
C ALA A 222 -11.18 -12.89 10.64
N THR A 223 -12.15 -13.80 10.67
CA THR A 223 -11.95 -15.16 10.15
C THR A 223 -13.08 -15.68 9.26
N ILE A 224 -12.72 -16.60 8.38
CA ILE A 224 -13.63 -17.28 7.46
C ILE A 224 -13.23 -18.75 7.34
N LEU A 225 -14.22 -19.63 7.32
CA LEU A 225 -14.01 -21.06 7.10
C LEU A 225 -13.96 -21.37 5.60
N ASN A 226 -13.03 -22.25 5.23
CA ASN A 226 -12.99 -22.85 3.90
C ASN A 226 -13.81 -24.15 3.83
N ASP A 227 -13.93 -24.75 2.63
CA ASP A 227 -14.74 -25.97 2.42
C ASP A 227 -14.16 -27.21 3.13
N LYS A 228 -12.91 -27.12 3.60
CA LYS A 228 -12.20 -28.17 4.33
C LYS A 228 -12.26 -27.99 5.86
N GLY A 229 -12.93 -26.94 6.34
CA GLY A 229 -13.03 -26.61 7.76
C GLY A 229 -11.82 -25.91 8.37
N ASN A 230 -10.84 -25.46 7.57
CA ASN A 230 -9.72 -24.65 8.05
C ASN A 230 -10.17 -23.19 8.24
N THR A 231 -9.75 -22.61 9.37
CA THR A 231 -9.90 -21.19 9.65
C THR A 231 -8.84 -20.38 8.88
N LEU A 232 -9.31 -19.43 8.08
CA LEU A 232 -8.48 -18.47 7.35
C LEU A 232 -8.78 -17.06 7.85
N HIS A 233 -7.81 -16.18 7.72
CA HIS A 233 -7.84 -14.82 8.25
C HIS A 233 -7.94 -13.76 7.15
N SER A 234 -8.39 -12.58 7.55
CA SER A 234 -8.26 -11.34 6.78
C SER A 234 -6.83 -11.16 6.21
N PRO A 235 -6.66 -10.64 4.98
CA PRO A 235 -5.35 -10.35 4.39
C PRO A 235 -4.48 -9.38 5.22
N TRP A 236 -5.10 -8.58 6.09
CA TRP A 236 -4.43 -7.63 6.99
C TRP A 236 -4.26 -8.15 8.41
N TYR A 237 -4.54 -9.43 8.67
CA TYR A 237 -4.28 -10.00 9.99
C TYR A 237 -2.78 -10.01 10.29
N THR A 238 -2.40 -9.33 11.37
CA THR A 238 -1.00 -9.12 11.77
C THR A 238 -0.72 -9.64 13.16
N LYS A 239 0.50 -10.10 13.39
CA LYS A 239 1.05 -10.37 14.74
C LYS A 239 2.22 -9.45 15.00
N ILE A 240 2.33 -8.95 16.23
CA ILE A 240 3.40 -8.04 16.61
C ILE A 240 4.49 -8.87 17.27
N GLU A 241 5.71 -8.75 16.76
CA GLU A 241 6.92 -9.16 17.46
C GLU A 241 7.69 -7.89 17.82
N SER A 242 8.00 -7.70 19.09
CA SER A 242 8.72 -6.51 19.56
C SER A 242 9.65 -6.89 20.69
N LYS A 243 10.84 -6.31 20.69
CA LYS A 243 11.78 -6.44 21.83
C LYS A 243 11.35 -5.60 23.04
N ARG A 244 10.55 -4.56 22.81
CA ARG A 244 9.99 -3.70 23.87
C ARG A 244 8.49 -3.94 24.04
N SER A 245 8.02 -3.97 25.27
CA SER A 245 6.60 -3.96 25.56
C SER A 245 6.00 -2.61 25.21
N LEU A 246 4.89 -2.62 24.47
CA LEU A 246 4.02 -1.46 24.33
C LEU A 246 3.12 -1.40 25.55
N THR A 247 2.89 -0.20 26.08
CA THR A 247 1.94 0.04 27.16
C THR A 247 1.03 1.22 26.84
N LEU A 248 -0.21 1.20 27.33
CA LEU A 248 -1.19 2.27 27.09
C LEU A 248 -1.28 3.22 28.28
N SER A 249 -1.46 4.52 28.01
CA SER A 249 -1.89 5.50 29.00
C SER A 249 -3.11 6.29 28.51
N ARG A 250 -3.96 6.71 29.43
CA ARG A 250 -5.11 7.61 29.18
C ARG A 250 -5.28 8.59 30.35
N ASP A 251 -5.99 9.70 30.10
CA ASP A 251 -6.20 10.76 31.10
C ASP A 251 -7.24 10.38 32.17
N SER A 252 -8.27 9.63 31.78
CA SER A 252 -9.26 9.03 32.68
C SER A 252 -8.59 7.88 33.44
N GLY A 253 -8.73 7.81 34.77
CA GLY A 253 -8.00 6.87 35.65
C GLY A 253 -8.13 5.36 35.33
N PRO A 254 -7.70 4.47 36.24
CA PRO A 254 -7.55 3.04 35.95
C PRO A 254 -8.80 2.43 35.31
N PHE A 255 -8.58 1.63 34.26
CA PHE A 255 -9.61 1.04 33.42
C PHE A 255 -9.89 -0.41 33.86
N GLU A 256 -11.15 -0.73 34.16
CA GLU A 256 -11.60 -2.10 34.35
C GLU A 256 -12.28 -2.59 33.07
N PHE A 257 -11.82 -3.74 32.56
CA PHE A 257 -12.35 -4.29 31.31
C PHE A 257 -13.80 -4.77 31.50
N PRO A 258 -14.74 -4.36 30.63
CA PRO A 258 -16.04 -5.01 30.57
C PRO A 258 -15.84 -6.48 30.17
N PRO A 259 -16.38 -7.46 30.90
CA PRO A 259 -16.06 -8.88 30.73
C PRO A 259 -16.43 -9.45 29.35
N HIS A 260 -17.24 -8.75 28.54
CA HIS A 260 -17.66 -9.17 27.21
C HIS A 260 -17.87 -7.99 26.25
N SER A 261 -16.82 -7.18 26.03
CA SER A 261 -16.87 -6.11 25.03
C SER A 261 -17.03 -6.67 23.61
N SER A 262 -18.11 -6.30 22.92
CA SER A 262 -18.28 -6.62 21.50
C SER A 262 -17.18 -5.94 20.68
N PRO A 263 -16.67 -6.59 19.62
CA PRO A 263 -15.68 -5.98 18.76
C PRO A 263 -16.25 -4.77 18.03
N VAL A 264 -15.38 -3.78 17.84
CA VAL A 264 -15.74 -2.49 17.28
C VAL A 264 -15.95 -2.57 15.77
N SER A 265 -17.04 -1.97 15.28
CA SER A 265 -17.38 -1.89 13.85
C SER A 265 -16.36 -1.08 13.05
N PHE A 266 -16.39 -1.19 11.71
CA PHE A 266 -15.56 -0.38 10.83
C PHE A 266 -15.71 1.13 11.08
N VAL A 267 -16.95 1.62 11.17
CA VAL A 267 -17.27 3.04 11.33
C VAL A 267 -16.77 3.57 12.68
N THR A 268 -16.99 2.81 13.75
CA THR A 268 -16.56 3.20 15.10
C THR A 268 -15.04 3.17 15.24
N ALA A 269 -14.36 2.17 14.63
CA ALA A 269 -12.90 2.11 14.62
C ALA A 269 -12.28 3.31 13.87
N LEU A 270 -12.89 3.74 12.76
CA LEU A 270 -12.50 4.97 12.07
C LEU A 270 -12.67 6.22 12.94
N SER A 271 -13.75 6.34 13.73
CA SER A 271 -13.89 7.48 14.64
C SER A 271 -12.81 7.49 15.71
N TYR A 272 -12.49 6.33 16.31
CA TYR A 272 -11.44 6.24 17.33
C TYR A 272 -10.04 6.56 16.77
N LEU A 273 -9.74 6.09 15.55
CA LEU A 273 -8.51 6.46 14.87
C LEU A 273 -8.47 7.97 14.56
N SER A 274 -9.60 8.56 14.14
CA SER A 274 -9.67 9.99 13.82
C SER A 274 -9.40 10.85 15.05
N SER A 275 -9.97 10.51 16.21
CA SER A 275 -9.69 11.18 17.48
C SER A 275 -8.22 11.10 17.88
N TYR A 276 -7.59 9.93 17.70
CA TYR A 276 -6.16 9.76 17.97
C TYR A 276 -5.28 10.61 17.04
N ILE A 277 -5.63 10.69 15.75
CA ILE A 277 -4.93 11.50 14.76
C ILE A 277 -5.00 12.99 15.11
N GLU A 278 -6.18 13.46 15.53
CA GLU A 278 -6.40 14.84 15.94
C GLU A 278 -5.65 15.17 17.22
N TYR A 279 -5.70 14.28 18.23
CA TYR A 279 -5.01 14.45 19.51
C TYR A 279 -3.49 14.59 19.36
N HIS A 280 -2.87 13.75 18.51
CA HIS A 280 -1.42 13.79 18.28
C HIS A 280 -0.97 14.70 17.13
N ASN A 281 -1.92 15.26 16.37
CA ASN A 281 -1.66 16.01 15.13
C ASN A 281 -0.82 15.20 14.11
N VAL A 282 -1.18 13.93 13.88
CA VAL A 282 -0.40 12.97 13.06
C VAL A 282 -1.11 12.59 11.74
N ALA A 283 -1.81 13.56 11.15
CA ALA A 283 -2.62 13.34 9.95
C ALA A 283 -1.82 12.78 8.78
N GLU A 284 -0.61 13.27 8.56
CA GLU A 284 0.25 12.86 7.43
C GLU A 284 0.85 11.47 7.67
N GLN A 285 1.31 11.21 8.91
CA GLN A 285 1.76 9.87 9.33
C GLN A 285 0.66 8.82 9.17
N SER A 286 -0.61 9.19 9.41
CA SER A 286 -1.74 8.28 9.18
C SER A 286 -1.92 7.93 7.71
N HIS A 287 -1.69 8.87 6.78
CA HIS A 287 -1.77 8.56 5.36
C HIS A 287 -0.64 7.63 4.93
N ALA A 288 0.57 7.87 5.42
CA ALA A 288 1.71 6.99 5.22
C ALA A 288 1.42 5.58 5.77
N ALA A 289 0.88 5.50 6.98
CA ALA A 289 0.50 4.25 7.62
C ALA A 289 -0.61 3.50 6.84
N LEU A 290 -1.58 4.20 6.25
CA LEU A 290 -2.57 3.58 5.36
C LEU A 290 -1.92 3.01 4.11
N GLY A 291 -0.94 3.70 3.53
CA GLY A 291 -0.10 3.19 2.44
C GLY A 291 0.61 1.90 2.84
N ALA A 292 1.30 1.90 3.98
CA ALA A 292 1.97 0.71 4.50
C ALA A 292 0.98 -0.44 4.78
N ALA A 293 -0.16 -0.16 5.42
CA ALA A 293 -1.21 -1.15 5.68
C ALA A 293 -1.76 -1.77 4.38
N SER A 294 -1.90 -0.96 3.32
CA SER A 294 -2.34 -1.43 1.99
C SER A 294 -1.34 -2.40 1.35
N LEU A 295 -0.07 -2.36 1.75
CA LEU A 295 1.00 -3.23 1.27
C LEU A 295 1.24 -4.47 2.16
N VAL A 296 0.53 -4.61 3.29
CA VAL A 296 0.62 -5.80 4.16
C VAL A 296 0.34 -7.10 3.40
N PRO A 297 -0.71 -7.20 2.54
CA PRO A 297 -0.92 -8.41 1.74
C PRO A 297 0.23 -8.73 0.77
N VAL A 298 0.98 -7.72 0.31
CA VAL A 298 2.17 -7.92 -0.55
C VAL A 298 3.31 -8.53 0.28
N ALA A 299 3.55 -8.02 1.49
CA ALA A 299 4.55 -8.60 2.40
C ALA A 299 4.23 -10.08 2.71
N ARG A 300 2.94 -10.41 2.93
CA ARG A 300 2.49 -11.80 3.12
C ARG A 300 2.81 -12.67 1.91
N TRP A 301 2.47 -12.19 0.70
CA TRP A 301 2.71 -12.91 -0.55
C TRP A 301 4.20 -13.20 -0.78
N GLU A 302 5.07 -12.30 -0.32
CA GLU A 302 6.52 -12.45 -0.38
C GLU A 302 7.11 -13.22 0.81
N ASN A 303 6.26 -13.71 1.73
CA ASN A 303 6.65 -14.36 2.98
C ASN A 303 7.65 -13.52 3.80
N ARG A 304 7.38 -12.21 3.87
CA ARG A 304 8.28 -11.22 4.42
C ARG A 304 7.71 -10.57 5.67
N ARG A 305 8.58 -10.27 6.62
CA ARG A 305 8.26 -9.48 7.81
C ARG A 305 8.26 -8.00 7.45
N VAL A 306 7.42 -7.21 8.11
CA VAL A 306 7.40 -5.76 7.97
C VAL A 306 8.05 -5.16 9.20
N ILE A 307 9.12 -4.37 9.00
CA ILE A 307 9.87 -3.73 10.09
C ILE A 307 9.36 -2.30 10.24
N LEU A 308 8.89 -1.95 11.44
CA LEU A 308 8.36 -0.62 11.76
C LEU A 308 9.15 -0.01 12.92
N PRO A 309 9.29 1.34 12.96
CA PRO A 309 9.99 2.00 14.04
C PRO A 309 9.21 1.90 15.36
N ILE A 310 9.92 1.81 16.48
CA ILE A 310 9.32 1.91 17.82
C ILE A 310 8.56 3.23 17.96
N PRO A 311 7.30 3.21 18.42
CA PRO A 311 6.55 4.42 18.71
C PRO A 311 7.28 5.33 19.70
N ARG A 312 7.26 6.64 19.46
CA ARG A 312 7.82 7.63 20.39
C ARG A 312 6.74 8.66 20.69
N THR A 313 6.08 8.52 21.84
CA THR A 313 5.16 9.55 22.35
C THR A 313 5.83 10.27 23.50
N LEU A 314 6.48 11.42 23.25
CA LEU A 314 6.96 12.29 24.32
C LEU A 314 5.75 12.91 25.05
N GLN A 315 5.83 12.98 26.38
CA GLN A 315 4.82 13.62 27.22
C GLN A 315 4.74 15.14 26.96
N LYS A 316 3.51 15.63 26.77
CA LYS A 316 3.03 17.02 26.72
C LYS A 316 4.07 18.10 26.33
N SER A 317 4.06 18.46 25.04
CA SER A 317 4.25 19.85 24.62
C SER A 317 2.86 20.45 24.42
N GLN A 318 2.59 21.65 24.95
CA GLN A 318 1.33 22.36 24.72
C GLN A 318 1.07 22.51 23.20
N PRO A 319 -0.18 22.40 22.73
CA PRO A 319 -0.50 22.60 21.32
C PRO A 319 -0.15 24.04 20.92
N GLY A 320 0.85 24.19 20.05
CA GLY A 320 1.14 25.46 19.39
C GLY A 320 0.00 25.84 18.42
N PRO A 321 -0.26 27.14 18.21
CA PRO A 321 -1.40 27.62 17.44
C PRO A 321 -1.08 27.60 15.94
N ASN A 322 -0.79 26.43 15.37
CA ASN A 322 -0.70 26.28 13.91
C ASN A 322 -1.79 25.32 13.47
N ILE A 323 -2.99 25.86 13.31
CA ILE A 323 -4.11 25.24 12.61
C ILE A 323 -3.71 25.21 11.12
N ILE A 324 -2.90 24.22 10.74
CA ILE A 324 -2.77 23.84 9.33
C ILE A 324 -4.12 23.22 8.95
N ASP A 325 -4.65 23.65 7.80
CA ASP A 325 -6.00 23.39 7.30
C ASP A 325 -6.33 21.87 7.22
N ILE A 326 -6.78 21.30 8.35
CA ILE A 326 -7.17 19.88 8.57
C ILE A 326 -8.27 19.43 7.59
N SER A 327 -8.95 20.38 6.96
CA SER A 327 -10.12 20.20 6.09
C SER A 327 -9.85 19.47 4.76
N LYS A 328 -8.60 19.43 4.28
CA LYS A 328 -8.23 18.73 3.02
C LYS A 328 -7.80 17.28 3.25
N ALA A 329 -7.08 17.02 4.33
CA ALA A 329 -6.66 15.67 4.74
C ALA A 329 -7.84 14.79 5.21
N SER A 330 -8.95 15.41 5.65
CA SER A 330 -10.14 14.72 6.16
C SER A 330 -11.01 14.07 5.09
N LYS A 331 -11.09 14.62 3.87
CA LYS A 331 -12.05 14.17 2.87
C LYS A 331 -11.80 12.77 2.30
N CYS A 332 -10.56 12.29 2.25
CA CYS A 332 -10.30 10.92 1.81
C CYS A 332 -10.53 9.87 2.92
N ARG A 333 -10.48 10.28 4.19
CA ARG A 333 -10.67 9.41 5.36
C ARG A 333 -12.13 9.06 5.61
N SER A 334 -13.06 9.92 5.18
CA SER A 334 -14.49 9.80 5.48
C SER A 334 -15.34 9.25 4.34
N ASP A 335 -14.76 8.86 3.20
CA ASP A 335 -15.51 8.26 2.08
C ASP A 335 -15.30 6.72 2.08
N PRO A 336 -16.29 5.93 2.57
CA PRO A 336 -16.20 4.48 2.60
C PRO A 336 -15.92 3.88 1.23
N LYS A 337 -16.41 4.50 0.15
CA LYS A 337 -16.24 3.99 -1.21
C LYS A 337 -14.78 3.98 -1.64
N ARG A 338 -14.02 5.00 -1.27
CA ARG A 338 -12.58 5.09 -1.59
C ARG A 338 -11.78 4.05 -0.83
N LEU A 339 -12.17 3.80 0.43
CA LEU A 339 -11.54 2.73 1.19
C LEU A 339 -11.88 1.37 0.62
N ASP A 340 -13.10 1.14 0.14
CA ASP A 340 -13.49 -0.10 -0.52
C ASP A 340 -12.70 -0.35 -1.82
N ASN A 341 -12.43 0.72 -2.59
CA ASN A 341 -11.57 0.67 -3.77
C ASN A 341 -10.13 0.28 -3.39
N LEU A 342 -9.58 0.93 -2.36
CA LEU A 342 -8.23 0.65 -1.85
C LEU A 342 -8.11 -0.77 -1.26
N LEU A 343 -9.12 -1.20 -0.52
CA LEU A 343 -9.23 -2.55 0.06
C LEU A 343 -9.15 -3.61 -1.05
N THR A 344 -9.92 -3.41 -2.12
CA THR A 344 -9.94 -4.34 -3.26
C THR A 344 -8.59 -4.34 -3.99
N LEU A 345 -7.98 -3.17 -4.20
CA LEU A 345 -6.63 -3.08 -4.78
C LEU A 345 -5.58 -3.76 -3.89
N SER A 346 -5.65 -3.56 -2.57
CA SER A 346 -4.73 -4.14 -1.58
C SER A 346 -4.81 -5.67 -1.55
N CYS A 347 -5.99 -6.26 -1.75
CA CYS A 347 -6.12 -7.70 -1.98
C CYS A 347 -5.49 -8.17 -3.31
N ASN A 348 -5.47 -7.32 -4.34
CA ASN A 348 -4.86 -7.64 -5.64
C ASN A 348 -3.34 -7.38 -5.63
N VAL A 349 -2.61 -8.24 -4.92
CA VAL A 349 -1.14 -8.19 -4.80
C VAL A 349 -0.43 -8.11 -6.16
N LEU A 350 -0.85 -8.92 -7.14
CA LEU A 350 -0.26 -8.90 -8.47
C LEU A 350 -0.52 -7.56 -9.19
N GLY A 351 -1.68 -6.97 -8.96
CA GLY A 351 -2.02 -5.63 -9.42
C GLY A 351 -1.10 -4.57 -8.83
N ILE A 352 -0.90 -4.54 -7.51
CA ILE A 352 0.01 -3.59 -6.87
C ILE A 352 1.44 -3.74 -7.39
N LYS A 353 1.95 -4.98 -7.45
CA LYS A 353 3.29 -5.24 -8.00
C LYS A 353 3.41 -4.77 -9.46
N SER A 354 2.33 -4.89 -10.23
CA SER A 354 2.29 -4.38 -11.59
C SER A 354 2.34 -2.85 -11.66
N LEU A 355 1.61 -2.16 -10.76
CA LEU A 355 1.64 -0.70 -10.66
C LEU A 355 3.04 -0.21 -10.26
N LEU A 356 3.66 -0.79 -9.23
CA LEU A 356 5.02 -0.43 -8.82
C LEU A 356 6.01 -0.63 -9.97
N ASN A 357 5.93 -1.74 -10.70
CA ASN A 357 6.82 -1.98 -11.85
C ASN A 357 6.51 -1.10 -13.08
N SER A 358 5.37 -0.40 -13.11
CA SER A 358 4.94 0.37 -14.29
C SER A 358 5.81 1.57 -14.61
N ILE A 359 6.49 2.14 -13.61
CA ILE A 359 7.36 3.32 -13.78
C ILE A 359 8.59 3.06 -14.66
N PHE A 360 9.02 1.79 -14.75
CA PHE A 360 10.17 1.36 -15.54
C PHE A 360 9.86 1.27 -17.03
N PHE A 361 8.59 1.35 -17.40
CA PHE A 361 8.17 1.39 -18.79
C PHE A 361 8.23 2.82 -19.31
N GLU A 362 8.82 2.98 -20.49
CA GLU A 362 8.89 4.26 -21.19
C GLU A 362 8.05 4.20 -22.46
N PRO A 363 7.03 5.07 -22.60
CA PRO A 363 6.28 5.20 -23.84
C PRO A 363 7.21 5.47 -25.04
N GLY A 364 7.01 4.72 -26.12
CA GLY A 364 7.81 4.85 -27.34
C GLY A 364 9.16 4.11 -27.31
N VAL A 365 9.44 3.32 -26.28
CA VAL A 365 10.55 2.35 -26.30
C VAL A 365 10.04 1.01 -26.82
N GLU A 366 10.67 0.52 -27.89
CA GLU A 366 10.33 -0.74 -28.53
C GLU A 366 10.79 -1.95 -27.70
N SER A 367 10.08 -3.08 -27.84
CA SER A 367 10.34 -4.30 -27.05
C SER A 367 11.71 -4.94 -27.33
N ASN A 368 12.22 -4.81 -28.56
CA ASN A 368 13.54 -5.30 -28.94
C ASN A 368 14.70 -4.50 -28.33
N ILE A 369 14.45 -3.30 -27.79
CA ILE A 369 15.48 -2.42 -27.22
C ILE A 369 15.21 -1.97 -25.77
N CYS A 370 14.08 -2.38 -25.18
CA CYS A 370 13.74 -2.04 -23.80
C CYS A 370 14.77 -2.53 -22.77
N GLY A 371 15.52 -3.60 -23.09
CA GLY A 371 16.64 -4.06 -22.26
C GLY A 371 17.75 -3.01 -22.12
N ALA A 372 18.07 -2.26 -23.19
CA ALA A 372 19.06 -1.19 -23.13
C ALA A 372 18.59 -0.03 -22.24
N TRP A 373 17.32 0.34 -22.37
CA TRP A 373 16.67 1.35 -21.51
C TRP A 373 16.74 0.97 -20.03
N LEU A 374 16.40 -0.28 -19.69
CA LEU A 374 16.48 -0.78 -18.33
C LEU A 374 17.92 -0.79 -17.80
N GLN A 375 18.88 -1.21 -18.62
CA GLN A 375 20.28 -1.22 -18.20
C GLN A 375 20.76 0.17 -17.84
N GLY A 376 20.47 1.19 -18.66
CA GLY A 376 20.81 2.57 -18.33
C GLY A 376 20.09 3.09 -17.07
N THR A 377 18.83 2.68 -16.87
CA THR A 377 18.06 2.99 -15.66
C THR A 377 18.72 2.45 -14.40
N PHE A 378 19.09 1.16 -14.40
CA PHE A 378 19.70 0.53 -13.23
C PHE A 378 21.15 0.92 -13.01
N GLU A 379 21.88 1.29 -14.07
CA GLU A 379 23.20 1.89 -13.91
C GLU A 379 23.13 3.20 -13.12
N PHE A 380 22.10 4.03 -13.36
CA PHE A 380 21.89 5.23 -12.56
C PHE A 380 21.53 4.88 -11.10
N PHE A 381 20.66 3.89 -10.87
CA PHE A 381 20.33 3.46 -9.52
C PHE A 381 21.51 2.86 -8.74
N ASP A 382 22.47 2.25 -9.44
CA ASP A 382 23.70 1.72 -8.87
C ASP A 382 24.83 2.77 -8.81
N SER A 383 24.57 4.03 -9.23
CA SER A 383 25.58 5.08 -9.24
C SER A 383 25.82 5.66 -7.84
N ASP A 384 27.05 6.14 -7.62
CA ASP A 384 27.47 6.75 -6.36
C ASP A 384 26.55 7.92 -5.93
N ALA A 385 25.98 8.65 -6.90
CA ALA A 385 25.06 9.75 -6.65
C ALA A 385 23.82 9.36 -5.82
N LEU A 386 23.29 8.14 -5.99
CA LEU A 386 22.17 7.62 -5.20
C LEU A 386 22.62 6.79 -3.99
N HIS A 387 23.80 6.18 -4.07
CA HIS A 387 24.37 5.42 -2.96
C HIS A 387 24.77 6.32 -1.78
N ASP A 388 25.30 7.52 -2.06
CA ASP A 388 25.73 8.49 -1.04
C ASP A 388 24.55 9.24 -0.40
N GLU A 389 23.41 9.38 -1.11
CA GLU A 389 22.23 10.16 -0.66
C GLU A 389 21.07 9.34 -0.06
N ASN A 390 21.31 8.05 0.20
CA ASN A 390 20.45 7.19 1.02
C ASN A 390 19.10 6.80 0.36
N GLU A 391 18.32 5.92 0.99
CA GLU A 391 17.03 5.40 0.42
C GLU A 391 15.99 6.51 0.15
N ASN A 392 16.13 7.69 0.77
CA ASN A 392 15.29 8.86 0.51
C ASN A 392 15.40 9.39 -0.93
N ALA A 393 16.62 9.61 -1.42
CA ALA A 393 16.82 10.16 -2.76
C ALA A 393 16.16 9.26 -3.82
N LEU A 394 16.34 7.95 -3.68
CA LEU A 394 15.66 6.96 -4.52
C LEU A 394 14.14 7.09 -4.43
N PHE A 395 13.57 7.19 -3.22
CA PHE A 395 12.13 7.40 -3.06
C PHE A 395 11.63 8.64 -3.81
N ARG A 396 12.29 9.80 -3.64
CA ARG A 396 11.91 11.06 -4.31
C ARG A 396 11.96 10.92 -5.83
N VAL A 397 13.00 10.28 -6.36
CA VAL A 397 13.13 10.03 -7.80
C VAL A 397 11.99 9.17 -8.34
N LEU A 398 11.60 8.10 -7.63
CA LEU A 398 10.50 7.23 -8.02
C LEU A 398 9.14 7.95 -7.97
N VAL A 399 8.93 8.80 -6.97
CA VAL A 399 7.74 9.66 -6.85
C VAL A 399 7.69 10.70 -7.97
N LYS A 400 8.82 11.34 -8.31
CA LYS A 400 8.90 12.29 -9.43
C LYS A 400 8.59 11.64 -10.76
N ARG A 401 9.00 10.39 -10.96
CA ARG A 401 8.70 9.63 -12.17
C ARG A 401 7.21 9.45 -12.37
N ASP A 402 6.48 9.14 -11.31
CA ASP A 402 5.02 8.97 -11.35
C ASP A 402 4.35 9.37 -10.03
N PRO A 403 3.93 10.65 -9.90
CA PRO A 403 3.35 11.17 -8.65
C PRO A 403 2.06 10.46 -8.23
N ALA A 404 1.30 9.88 -9.16
CA ALA A 404 0.08 9.15 -8.78
C ALA A 404 0.39 7.89 -7.97
N LEU A 405 1.56 7.29 -8.18
CA LEU A 405 2.01 6.10 -7.46
C LEU A 405 2.74 6.45 -6.15
N ALA A 406 2.86 7.72 -5.80
CA ALA A 406 3.59 8.16 -4.62
C ALA A 406 3.11 7.49 -3.33
N PHE A 407 1.78 7.35 -3.19
CA PHE A 407 1.16 6.64 -2.06
C PHE A 407 1.59 5.17 -1.96
N LEU A 408 1.64 4.45 -3.09
CA LEU A 408 2.06 3.05 -3.12
C LEU A 408 3.57 2.92 -2.89
N TRP A 409 4.37 3.84 -3.43
CA TRP A 409 5.81 3.88 -3.17
C TRP A 409 6.11 4.16 -1.71
N LEU A 410 5.42 5.12 -1.09
CA LEU A 410 5.58 5.40 0.34
C LEU A 410 5.28 4.15 1.18
N GLY A 411 4.15 3.49 0.91
CA GLY A 411 3.83 2.21 1.54
C GLY A 411 4.85 1.11 1.25
N ALA A 412 5.41 1.07 0.03
CA ALA A 412 6.43 0.10 -0.35
C ALA A 412 7.73 0.30 0.43
N PHE A 413 8.23 1.53 0.56
CA PHE A 413 9.43 1.84 1.35
C PHE A 413 9.23 1.55 2.83
N MET A 414 8.10 1.98 3.41
CA MET A 414 7.78 1.71 4.81
C MET A 414 7.65 0.21 5.11
N THR A 415 7.16 -0.56 4.14
CA THR A 415 7.00 -2.00 4.32
C THR A 415 8.21 -2.80 3.87
N GLY A 416 9.21 -2.23 3.19
CA GLY A 416 10.33 -2.99 2.59
C GLY A 416 10.03 -3.64 1.23
N ALA A 417 8.86 -3.40 0.64
CA ALA A 417 8.45 -4.01 -0.64
C ALA A 417 9.20 -3.43 -1.86
N GLN A 418 9.78 -2.24 -1.72
CA GLN A 418 10.57 -1.58 -2.76
C GLN A 418 11.74 -2.44 -3.23
N LYS A 419 12.43 -3.13 -2.31
CA LYS A 419 13.63 -3.93 -2.63
C LYS A 419 13.29 -5.05 -3.61
N ARG A 420 12.16 -5.74 -3.39
CA ARG A 420 11.70 -6.81 -4.28
C ARG A 420 11.16 -6.27 -5.61
N ALA A 421 10.45 -5.15 -5.59
CA ALA A 421 9.97 -4.51 -6.83
C ALA A 421 11.15 -4.11 -7.73
N LEU A 422 12.18 -3.46 -7.18
CA LEU A 422 13.39 -3.07 -7.90
C LEU A 422 14.18 -4.29 -8.43
N GLN A 423 14.30 -5.35 -7.63
CA GLN A 423 14.95 -6.58 -8.05
C GLN A 423 14.22 -7.24 -9.22
N GLU A 424 12.88 -7.36 -9.15
CA GLU A 424 12.07 -7.93 -10.22
C GLU A 424 12.13 -7.08 -11.50
N ALA A 425 12.11 -5.75 -11.36
CA ALA A 425 12.27 -4.83 -12.48
C ALA A 425 13.65 -4.98 -13.16
N ARG A 426 14.74 -5.12 -12.38
CA ARG A 426 16.11 -5.33 -12.90
C ARG A 426 16.23 -6.63 -13.68
N GLN A 427 15.56 -7.68 -13.21
CA GLN A 427 15.54 -8.99 -13.88
C GLN A 427 14.59 -9.04 -15.08
N GLY A 428 13.87 -7.96 -15.39
CA GLY A 428 12.84 -7.96 -16.43
C GLY A 428 11.63 -8.84 -16.09
N TRP A 429 11.45 -9.21 -14.82
CA TRP A 429 10.34 -10.04 -14.32
C TRP A 429 9.09 -9.20 -14.09
N TRP A 430 8.64 -8.52 -15.14
CA TRP A 430 7.52 -7.60 -15.05
C TRP A 430 6.21 -8.35 -14.83
N LYS A 431 5.57 -8.09 -13.69
CA LYS A 431 4.17 -8.45 -13.49
C LYS A 431 3.31 -7.48 -14.30
N ILE A 432 2.64 -7.96 -15.34
CA ILE A 432 1.73 -7.16 -16.16
C ILE A 432 0.29 -7.49 -15.75
N GLY A 433 -0.35 -6.55 -15.05
CA GLY A 433 -1.73 -6.61 -14.61
C GLY A 433 -2.61 -5.80 -15.53
N LEU A 434 -3.06 -6.39 -16.65
CA LEU A 434 -3.93 -5.72 -17.63
C LEU A 434 -5.16 -5.06 -16.98
N ASN A 435 -5.88 -5.80 -16.13
CA ASN A 435 -7.08 -5.27 -15.45
C ASN A 435 -6.72 -4.06 -14.59
N THR A 436 -5.66 -4.16 -13.79
CA THR A 436 -5.19 -3.08 -12.91
C THR A 436 -4.79 -1.85 -13.72
N ALA A 437 -4.02 -2.04 -14.78
CA ALA A 437 -3.62 -0.98 -15.70
C ALA A 437 -4.82 -0.25 -16.31
N ALA A 438 -5.85 -0.98 -16.73
CA ALA A 438 -7.05 -0.39 -17.31
C ALA A 438 -7.89 0.36 -16.27
N TRP A 439 -8.04 -0.19 -15.05
CA TRP A 439 -8.82 0.45 -13.97
C TRP A 439 -8.16 1.70 -13.39
N THR A 440 -6.83 1.77 -13.37
CA THR A 440 -6.10 2.95 -12.87
C THR A 440 -5.69 3.92 -13.98
N GLY A 441 -6.09 3.67 -15.23
CA GLY A 441 -5.71 4.50 -16.39
C GLY A 441 -4.23 4.41 -16.77
N ARG A 442 -3.50 3.42 -16.24
CA ARG A 442 -2.06 3.19 -16.42
C ARG A 442 -1.80 2.07 -17.43
N LEU A 443 -2.21 2.26 -18.68
CA LEU A 443 -1.94 1.30 -19.75
C LEU A 443 -0.44 1.30 -20.11
N PHE A 444 0.18 0.13 -20.05
CA PHE A 444 1.58 -0.08 -20.43
C PHE A 444 1.83 0.32 -21.90
N PRO A 445 3.00 0.89 -22.25
CA PRO A 445 3.39 1.27 -23.61
C PRO A 445 3.18 0.19 -24.68
N LEU A 446 3.38 -1.08 -24.33
CA LEU A 446 3.09 -2.25 -25.18
C LEU A 446 1.66 -2.26 -25.74
N TYR A 447 0.74 -1.51 -25.13
CA TYR A 447 -0.67 -1.40 -25.50
C TYR A 447 -1.11 0.02 -25.88
N LYS A 448 -0.19 1.00 -25.78
CA LYS A 448 -0.52 2.43 -25.92
C LYS A 448 -0.68 2.87 -27.38
N SER A 449 -0.39 2.01 -28.35
CA SER A 449 -0.64 2.30 -29.76
C SER A 449 -2.13 2.27 -30.15
N GLN A 450 -3.06 1.71 -29.35
CA GLN A 450 -4.49 1.63 -29.76
C GLN A 450 -5.59 1.67 -28.66
N LEU A 451 -5.31 1.89 -27.38
CA LEU A 451 -6.31 1.67 -26.31
C LEU A 451 -6.85 2.92 -25.58
N GLN A 452 -6.88 4.07 -26.24
CA GLN A 452 -7.15 5.34 -25.55
C GLN A 452 -8.57 5.56 -25.02
N ASN A 453 -9.55 4.68 -25.25
CA ASN A 453 -10.91 4.85 -24.73
C ASN A 453 -11.65 3.51 -24.63
N ARG A 454 -11.81 2.90 -23.44
CA ARG A 454 -12.73 1.74 -23.26
C ARG A 454 -13.44 1.71 -21.91
N VAL A 455 -14.74 1.39 -21.99
CA VAL A 455 -15.63 1.00 -20.90
C VAL A 455 -15.26 -0.41 -20.42
N ILE A 456 -15.06 -0.58 -19.12
CA ILE A 456 -14.81 -1.88 -18.50
C ILE A 456 -16.09 -2.32 -17.80
N GLY A 457 -16.85 -3.21 -18.44
CA GLY A 457 -17.94 -3.92 -17.79
C GLY A 457 -17.39 -5.05 -16.94
N MET A 458 -17.67 -5.05 -15.64
CA MET A 458 -17.50 -6.21 -14.77
C MET A 458 -18.71 -7.12 -14.95
N SER A 459 -18.51 -8.35 -15.41
CA SER A 459 -19.52 -9.40 -15.34
C SER A 459 -18.94 -10.55 -14.53
N LEU A 460 -19.49 -10.73 -13.32
CA LEU A 460 -19.35 -11.97 -12.57
C LEU A 460 -20.51 -12.85 -13.04
N ASP A 461 -20.23 -13.75 -13.98
CA ASP A 461 -21.25 -14.60 -14.60
C ASP A 461 -21.81 -15.60 -13.56
N PRO A 462 -23.14 -15.68 -13.36
CA PRO A 462 -23.76 -16.63 -12.43
C PRO A 462 -23.84 -18.08 -12.96
N GLY A 463 -23.31 -18.35 -14.15
CA GLY A 463 -23.43 -19.65 -14.81
C GLY A 463 -22.09 -20.37 -14.93
N LEU A 464 -21.81 -21.28 -13.99
CA LEU A 464 -21.06 -22.53 -14.21
C LEU A 464 -21.30 -23.40 -12.96
N GLY A 465 -22.42 -24.13 -13.01
CA GLY A 465 -22.62 -25.34 -12.22
C GLY A 465 -21.89 -26.53 -12.83
#